data_AF-A0A812NC81-F1
#
_entry.id   AF-A0A812NC81-F1
#
_cell.length_a   1.000
_cell.length_b   1.000
_cell.length_c   1.000
_cell.angle_alpha   90.00
_cell.angle_beta   90.00
_cell.angle_gamma   90.00
#
_symmetry.space_group_name_H-M   'P 1'
#
loop_
_entity.id
_entity.type
_entity.pdbx_description
1 polymer ?
#
loop_
_entity_poly.entity_id
_entity_poly.type
_entity_poly.pdbx_seq_one_letter_code
_entity_poly.pdbx_strand_id
1 'polypeptide(L)'
;MSSSGPRDEHHQAGSKALEVAPSQLGAEAGLGLFVQQAVEPGEVLCEYRGRTFATAEAMRLEDKSYLMRVGPQEYIDAREDTSLVARYINDCRNPAVYNVSFEKRPGEGRALVVACRPISAGEELFVDYGRWYWAKLRPVRIGVKQAAEILKAAECEAERQLRGTQPES
;
A
#
# COMPACT_ATOMS: atom_id res chain seq x y z
N MET A 1 31.31 -21.35 23.13
CA MET A 1 29.98 -20.83 23.52
C MET A 1 29.90 -19.41 23.03
N SER A 2 28.86 -19.12 22.23
CA SER A 2 28.26 -17.79 22.02
C SER A 2 29.14 -16.75 21.30
N SER A 3 28.69 -16.00 20.31
CA SER A 3 27.34 -15.71 19.82
C SER A 3 27.47 -15.06 18.45
N SER A 4 26.99 -15.72 17.40
CA SER A 4 26.74 -15.08 16.11
C SER A 4 25.38 -14.42 16.20
N GLY A 5 25.35 -13.10 16.44
CA GLY A 5 24.12 -12.31 16.35
C GLY A 5 23.57 -12.34 14.91
N PRO A 6 22.26 -12.20 14.72
CA PRO A 6 21.69 -12.11 13.38
C PRO A 6 22.24 -10.86 12.71
N ARG A 7 22.77 -11.02 11.49
CA ARG A 7 23.09 -9.90 10.62
C ARG A 7 21.75 -9.33 10.16
N ASP A 8 21.44 -8.12 10.59
CA ASP A 8 20.40 -7.31 9.98
C ASP A 8 20.84 -7.02 8.54
N GLU A 9 20.42 -7.90 7.64
CA GLU A 9 20.51 -7.68 6.20
C GLU A 9 19.46 -6.64 5.83
N HIS A 10 19.79 -5.36 6.06
CA HIS A 10 19.14 -4.25 5.38
C HIS A 10 19.45 -4.39 3.90
N HIS A 11 18.67 -5.21 3.20
CA HIS A 11 18.50 -5.12 1.76
C HIS A 11 18.01 -3.71 1.49
N GLN A 12 18.94 -2.84 1.14
CA GLN A 12 18.65 -1.52 0.62
C GLN A 12 18.07 -1.74 -0.79
N ALA A 13 16.77 -2.08 -0.83
CA ALA A 13 16.02 -2.22 -2.05
C ALA A 13 16.18 -0.93 -2.85
N GLY A 14 16.74 -1.03 -4.06
CA GLY A 14 16.67 0.07 -5.00
C GLY A 14 15.21 0.49 -5.09
N SER A 15 14.94 1.79 -4.91
CA SER A 15 13.59 2.35 -4.94
C SER A 15 12.84 1.81 -6.16
N LYS A 16 11.97 0.81 -5.95
CA LYS A 16 11.08 0.33 -7.00
C LYS A 16 10.22 1.52 -7.38
N ALA A 17 10.24 1.90 -8.65
CA ALA A 17 9.54 3.11 -9.07
C ALA A 17 8.04 2.92 -8.76
N LEU A 18 7.51 3.83 -7.94
CA LEU A 18 6.10 3.90 -7.63
C LEU A 18 5.48 5.01 -8.49
N GLU A 19 4.34 4.74 -9.08
CA GLU A 19 3.64 5.69 -9.94
C GLU A 19 2.24 6.00 -9.37
N VAL A 20 1.87 7.28 -9.39
CA VAL A 20 0.50 7.71 -9.09
C VAL A 20 -0.25 7.88 -10.40
N ALA A 21 -1.34 7.13 -10.57
CA ALA A 21 -2.16 7.13 -11.79
C ALA A 21 -3.65 6.96 -11.42
N PRO A 22 -4.61 7.17 -12.35
CA PRO A 22 -6.03 6.91 -12.09
C PRO A 22 -6.27 5.47 -11.58
N SER A 23 -7.08 5.32 -10.53
CA SER A 23 -7.34 4.02 -9.89
C SER A 23 -8.16 3.07 -10.77
N GLN A 24 -7.86 1.78 -10.70
CA GLN A 24 -8.62 0.69 -11.31
C GLN A 24 -9.98 0.45 -10.63
N LEU A 25 -10.23 1.10 -9.49
CA LEU A 25 -11.54 1.10 -8.80
C LEU A 25 -12.55 2.04 -9.48
N GLY A 26 -12.11 2.88 -10.41
CA GLY A 26 -12.93 3.82 -11.16
C GLY A 26 -12.83 5.27 -10.66
N ALA A 27 -13.48 6.20 -11.37
CA ALA A 27 -13.32 7.64 -11.16
C ALA A 27 -13.64 8.12 -9.74
N GLU A 28 -14.60 7.48 -9.06
CA GLU A 28 -14.99 7.81 -7.68
C GLU A 28 -13.87 7.55 -6.65
N ALA A 29 -12.94 6.63 -6.95
CA ALA A 29 -11.78 6.37 -6.10
C ALA A 29 -10.64 7.37 -6.34
N GLY A 30 -10.66 8.09 -7.46
CA GLY A 30 -9.63 9.05 -7.82
C GLY A 30 -8.33 8.38 -8.28
N LEU A 31 -7.25 8.60 -7.55
CA LEU A 31 -5.90 8.14 -7.89
C LEU A 31 -5.55 6.88 -7.09
N GLY A 32 -4.72 6.02 -7.69
CA GLY A 32 -4.12 4.83 -7.11
C GLY A 32 -2.59 4.91 -7.12
N LEU A 33 -1.95 4.02 -6.37
CA LEU A 33 -0.49 3.85 -6.34
C LEU A 33 -0.10 2.54 -7.01
N PHE A 34 0.83 2.58 -7.96
CA PHE A 34 1.22 1.44 -8.79
C PHE A 34 2.70 1.13 -8.64
N VAL A 35 3.07 -0.15 -8.81
CA VAL A 35 4.48 -0.58 -8.85
C VAL A 35 4.95 -0.71 -10.30
N GLN A 36 6.10 -0.14 -10.64
CA GLN A 36 6.65 -0.23 -12.00
C GLN A 36 7.55 -1.46 -12.22
N GLN A 37 7.83 -2.20 -11.17
CA GLN A 37 8.69 -3.38 -11.17
C GLN A 37 8.10 -4.44 -10.25
N ALA A 38 8.39 -5.71 -10.55
CA ALA A 38 7.94 -6.83 -9.73
C ALA A 38 8.44 -6.69 -8.27
N VAL A 39 7.61 -7.07 -7.30
CA VAL A 39 7.85 -7.00 -5.86
C VAL A 39 7.63 -8.36 -5.23
N GLU A 40 8.60 -8.80 -4.42
CA GLU A 40 8.54 -10.02 -3.64
C GLU A 40 7.80 -9.79 -2.31
N PRO A 41 7.17 -10.85 -1.74
CA PRO A 41 6.59 -10.77 -0.40
C PRO A 41 7.60 -10.31 0.65
N GLY A 42 7.15 -9.45 1.56
CA GLY A 42 7.96 -8.91 2.66
C GLY A 42 8.81 -7.69 2.30
N GLU A 43 8.89 -7.31 1.02
CA GLU A 43 9.59 -6.08 0.65
C GLU A 43 8.86 -4.83 1.14
N VAL A 44 9.63 -3.85 1.61
CA VAL A 44 9.15 -2.52 1.99
C VAL A 44 9.16 -1.63 0.75
N LEU A 45 7.98 -1.15 0.33
CA LEU A 45 7.83 -0.34 -0.88
C LEU A 45 8.02 1.16 -0.61
N CYS A 46 7.42 1.64 0.49
CA CYS A 46 7.52 3.04 0.93
C CYS A 46 7.05 3.16 2.38
N GLU A 47 7.03 4.39 2.89
CA GLU A 47 6.51 4.71 4.22
C GLU A 47 5.22 5.52 4.12
N TYR A 48 4.30 5.25 5.03
CA TYR A 48 3.19 6.14 5.36
C TYR A 48 3.57 6.94 6.60
N ARG A 49 3.85 8.23 6.42
CA ARG A 49 4.27 9.15 7.48
C ARG A 49 3.40 10.40 7.48
N GLY A 50 3.49 11.21 8.52
CA GLY A 50 2.74 12.44 8.59
C GLY A 50 2.77 13.06 9.98
N ARG A 51 1.88 14.00 10.21
CA ARG A 51 1.76 14.66 11.52
C ARG A 51 1.17 13.70 12.53
N THR A 52 1.82 13.58 13.70
CA THR A 52 1.36 12.73 14.78
C THR A 52 0.31 13.42 15.64
N PHE A 53 -0.70 12.67 16.08
CA PHE A 53 -1.77 13.15 16.96
C PHE A 53 -2.05 12.16 18.09
N ALA A 54 -2.34 12.69 19.28
CA ALA A 54 -2.97 11.90 20.32
C ALA A 54 -4.45 11.64 19.97
N THR A 55 -5.05 10.58 20.55
CA THR A 55 -6.46 10.23 20.29
C THR A 55 -7.42 11.41 20.41
N ALA A 56 -7.31 12.22 21.47
CA ALA A 56 -8.22 13.33 21.72
C ALA A 56 -8.16 14.40 20.61
N GLU A 57 -6.98 14.65 20.04
CA GLU A 57 -6.79 15.61 18.96
C GLU A 57 -7.23 15.01 17.63
N ALA A 58 -6.84 13.76 17.36
CA ALA A 58 -7.21 13.02 16.16
C ALA A 58 -8.74 12.94 15.98
N MET A 59 -9.50 12.76 17.07
CA MET A 59 -10.96 12.72 17.01
C MET A 59 -11.58 14.08 16.66
N ARG A 60 -10.93 15.19 17.01
CA ARG A 60 -11.40 16.56 16.73
C ARG A 60 -11.12 17.02 15.30
N LEU A 61 -10.27 16.32 14.55
CA LEU A 61 -10.02 16.64 13.15
C LEU A 61 -11.33 16.55 12.34
N GLU A 62 -11.67 17.59 11.60
CA GLU A 62 -12.89 17.58 10.77
C GLU A 62 -12.79 16.55 9.65
N ASP A 63 -11.65 16.54 8.97
CA ASP A 63 -11.33 15.60 7.91
C ASP A 63 -10.30 14.55 8.39
N LYS A 64 -10.64 13.28 8.18
CA LYS A 64 -9.90 12.09 8.62
C LYS A 64 -9.50 11.20 7.45
N SER A 65 -9.55 11.72 6.22
CA SER A 65 -9.36 10.94 4.98
C SER A 65 -7.98 10.28 4.90
N TYR A 66 -6.97 10.83 5.57
CA TYR A 66 -5.61 10.29 5.62
C TYR A 66 -5.13 10.07 7.05
N LEU A 67 -6.08 9.84 7.97
CA LEU A 67 -5.79 9.61 9.38
C LEU A 67 -5.64 8.10 9.63
N MET A 68 -4.43 7.66 9.91
CA MET A 68 -4.11 6.28 10.27
C MET A 68 -3.90 6.16 11.77
N ARG A 69 -4.55 5.18 12.42
CA ARG A 69 -4.18 4.76 13.78
C ARG A 69 -2.95 3.87 13.72
N VAL A 70 -1.82 4.32 14.26
CA VAL A 70 -0.59 3.53 14.32
C VAL A 70 -0.39 2.82 15.65
N GLY A 71 -0.91 3.38 16.75
CA GLY A 71 -0.78 2.80 18.09
C GLY A 71 -2.02 2.95 18.96
N PRO A 72 -1.96 2.57 20.25
CA PRO A 72 -3.08 2.67 21.18
C PRO A 72 -3.64 4.08 21.32
N GLN A 73 -2.78 5.10 21.39
CA GLN A 73 -3.17 6.51 21.50
C GLN A 73 -2.46 7.40 20.48
N GLU A 74 -2.03 6.82 19.37
CA GLU A 74 -1.19 7.48 18.38
C GLU A 74 -1.78 7.33 16.98
N TYR A 75 -1.92 8.46 16.33
CA TYR A 75 -2.42 8.60 14.98
C TYR A 75 -1.43 9.38 14.15
N ILE A 76 -1.44 9.13 12.84
CA ILE A 76 -0.68 9.87 11.85
C ILE A 76 -1.65 10.41 10.83
N ASP A 77 -1.48 11.66 10.46
CA ASP A 77 -2.23 12.31 9.40
C ASP A 77 -1.29 12.74 8.27
N ALA A 78 -1.49 12.15 7.09
CA ALA A 78 -0.69 12.44 5.90
C ALA A 78 -1.28 13.54 5.00
N ARG A 79 -2.34 14.24 5.41
CA ARG A 79 -3.05 15.22 4.56
C ARG A 79 -2.15 16.30 3.99
N GLU A 80 -1.29 16.87 4.83
CA GLU A 80 -0.45 18.03 4.48
C GLU A 80 0.76 17.63 3.62
N ASP A 81 1.22 16.38 3.67
CA ASP A 81 2.31 15.88 2.84
C ASP A 81 1.76 15.36 1.50
N THR A 82 1.62 16.26 0.52
CA THR A 82 1.18 15.91 -0.83
C THR A 82 2.24 15.18 -1.64
N SER A 83 3.50 15.19 -1.19
CA SER A 83 4.58 14.40 -1.81
C SER A 83 4.54 12.93 -1.39
N LEU A 84 3.78 12.59 -0.34
CA LEU A 84 3.68 11.24 0.17
C LEU A 84 2.79 10.36 -0.72
N VAL A 85 3.40 9.61 -1.63
CA VAL A 85 2.68 8.73 -2.57
C VAL A 85 1.85 7.63 -1.88
N ALA A 86 2.26 7.16 -0.69
CA ALA A 86 1.54 6.13 0.08
C ALA A 86 0.09 6.52 0.42
N ARG A 87 -0.25 7.82 0.34
CA ARG A 87 -1.61 8.32 0.55
C ARG A 87 -2.60 7.89 -0.54
N TYR A 88 -2.11 7.42 -1.69
CA TYR A 88 -2.93 6.97 -2.83
C TYR A 88 -3.18 5.45 -2.85
N ILE A 89 -2.71 4.70 -1.84
CA ILE A 89 -3.04 3.27 -1.71
C ILE A 89 -4.50 3.16 -1.31
N ASN A 90 -5.31 2.49 -2.12
CA ASN A 90 -6.75 2.37 -1.91
C ASN A 90 -7.14 1.08 -1.18
N ASP A 91 -8.36 1.05 -0.66
CA ASP A 91 -9.02 -0.18 -0.21
C ASP A 91 -10.14 -0.57 -1.17
N CYS A 92 -9.88 -1.61 -1.96
CA CYS A 92 -10.81 -2.19 -2.93
C CYS A 92 -11.91 -3.05 -2.27
N ARG A 93 -11.81 -3.32 -0.97
CA ARG A 93 -12.73 -4.11 -0.14
C ARG A 93 -12.92 -5.54 -0.61
N ASN A 94 -11.93 -6.08 -1.30
CA ASN A 94 -11.91 -7.46 -1.75
C ASN A 94 -10.58 -8.12 -1.37
N PRO A 95 -10.58 -9.04 -0.39
CA PRO A 95 -9.34 -9.64 0.10
C PRO A 95 -8.57 -10.44 -0.94
N ALA A 96 -9.22 -10.85 -2.03
CA ALA A 96 -8.57 -11.57 -3.13
C ALA A 96 -7.53 -10.73 -3.89
N VAL A 97 -7.59 -9.39 -3.81
CA VAL A 97 -6.68 -8.49 -4.55
C VAL A 97 -5.80 -7.64 -3.64
N TYR A 98 -5.96 -7.72 -2.31
CA TYR A 98 -5.01 -7.08 -1.40
C TYR A 98 -3.60 -7.61 -1.63
N ASN A 99 -2.63 -6.70 -1.67
CA ASN A 99 -1.25 -7.02 -2.01
C ASN A 99 -0.22 -6.33 -1.12
N VAL A 100 -0.65 -5.36 -0.30
CA VAL A 100 0.19 -4.72 0.71
C VAL A 100 -0.51 -4.69 2.07
N SER A 101 0.31 -4.50 3.11
CA SER A 101 -0.14 -4.26 4.49
C SER A 101 0.66 -3.12 5.11
N PHE A 102 0.10 -2.48 6.14
CA PHE A 102 0.81 -1.46 6.91
C PHE A 102 1.44 -2.08 8.16
N GLU A 103 2.77 -2.13 8.20
CA GLU A 103 3.52 -2.45 9.40
C GLU A 103 3.73 -1.18 10.23
N LYS A 104 2.89 -1.01 11.25
CA LYS A 104 2.85 0.21 12.06
C LYS A 104 4.07 0.30 12.97
N ARG A 105 4.65 1.50 13.08
CA ARG A 105 5.76 1.82 13.99
C ARG A 105 5.31 2.90 15.00
N PRO A 106 4.53 2.54 16.04
CA PRO A 106 4.17 3.48 17.11
C PRO A 106 5.43 4.09 17.73
N GLY A 107 5.42 5.39 17.99
CA GLY A 107 6.54 6.15 18.51
C GLY A 107 7.50 6.68 17.45
N GLU A 108 7.44 6.16 16.22
CA GLU A 108 8.25 6.64 15.09
C GLU A 108 7.47 7.57 14.14
N GLY A 109 6.15 7.75 14.35
CA GLY A 109 5.33 8.61 13.49
C GLY A 109 5.25 8.11 12.04
N ARG A 110 5.37 6.80 11.82
CA ARG A 110 5.24 6.17 10.50
C ARG A 110 4.65 4.75 10.54
N ALA A 111 4.29 4.24 9.38
CA ALA A 111 4.06 2.83 9.09
C ALA A 111 4.78 2.46 7.80
N LEU A 112 5.30 1.24 7.71
CA LEU A 112 5.89 0.72 6.48
C LEU A 112 4.81 0.11 5.59
N VAL A 113 4.88 0.32 4.29
CA VAL A 113 4.06 -0.36 3.30
C VAL A 113 4.80 -1.61 2.86
N VAL A 114 4.28 -2.79 3.21
CA VAL A 114 4.96 -4.08 3.03
C VAL A 114 4.14 -4.98 2.11
N ALA A 115 4.77 -5.54 1.08
CA ALA A 115 4.14 -6.52 0.19
C ALA A 115 3.74 -7.79 0.96
N CYS A 116 2.52 -8.28 0.80
CA CYS A 116 2.05 -9.51 1.45
C CYS A 116 2.03 -10.73 0.52
N ARG A 117 2.19 -10.51 -0.79
CA ARG A 117 2.31 -11.51 -1.85
C ARG A 117 3.23 -10.98 -2.95
N PRO A 118 3.63 -11.80 -3.94
CA PRO A 118 4.28 -11.26 -5.13
C PRO A 118 3.35 -10.25 -5.82
N ILE A 119 3.92 -9.13 -6.24
CA ILE A 119 3.22 -8.04 -6.95
C ILE A 119 3.91 -7.86 -8.30
N SER A 120 3.15 -8.00 -9.38
CA SER A 120 3.63 -7.77 -10.73
C SER A 120 3.77 -6.28 -10.99
N ALA A 121 4.68 -5.89 -11.88
CA ALA A 121 4.71 -4.53 -12.38
C ALA A 121 3.36 -4.15 -13.01
N GLY A 122 2.97 -2.88 -12.90
CA GLY A 122 1.69 -2.35 -13.32
C GLY A 122 0.51 -2.63 -12.38
N GLU A 123 0.70 -3.40 -11.29
CA GLU A 123 -0.36 -3.61 -10.31
C GLU A 123 -0.59 -2.36 -9.44
N GLU A 124 -1.86 -2.04 -9.18
CA GLU A 124 -2.26 -1.09 -8.15
C GLU A 124 -2.10 -1.72 -6.75
N LEU A 125 -1.60 -0.94 -5.81
CA LEU A 125 -1.47 -1.34 -4.41
C LEU A 125 -2.81 -1.19 -3.69
N PHE A 126 -3.26 -2.30 -3.10
CA PHE A 126 -4.50 -2.37 -2.32
C PHE A 126 -4.25 -2.92 -0.92
N VAL A 127 -4.90 -2.28 0.05
CA VAL A 127 -4.80 -2.58 1.48
C VAL A 127 -6.18 -2.63 2.13
N ASP A 128 -6.31 -3.34 3.24
CA ASP A 128 -7.51 -3.29 4.09
C ASP A 128 -7.45 -2.06 5.01
N TYR A 129 -8.35 -1.09 4.83
CA TYR A 129 -8.49 0.05 5.75
C TYR A 129 -9.12 -0.36 7.09
N GLY A 130 -9.76 -1.53 7.13
CA GLY A 130 -10.43 -2.08 8.28
C GLY A 130 -11.88 -1.61 8.39
N ARG A 131 -12.70 -2.47 9.02
CA ARG A 131 -14.15 -2.27 9.16
C ARG A 131 -14.57 -0.92 9.76
N TRP A 132 -13.76 -0.36 10.66
CA TRP A 132 -14.10 0.85 11.40
C TRP A 132 -13.99 2.11 10.55
N TYR A 133 -13.08 2.13 9.59
CA TYR A 133 -12.99 3.19 8.60
C TYR A 133 -14.29 3.25 7.78
N TRP A 134 -14.76 2.08 7.35
CA TRP A 134 -15.96 1.95 6.52
C TRP A 134 -17.29 2.02 7.28
N ALA A 135 -17.29 1.96 8.61
CA ALA A 135 -18.51 1.83 9.41
C ALA A 135 -19.52 2.98 9.21
N LYS A 136 -19.06 4.16 8.79
CA LYS A 136 -19.89 5.35 8.56
C LYS A 136 -20.06 5.72 7.08
N LEU A 137 -19.42 4.98 6.19
CA LEU A 137 -19.46 5.21 4.75
C LEU A 137 -20.35 4.13 4.11
N ARG A 138 -20.86 4.37 2.90
CA ARG A 138 -21.52 3.34 2.08
C ARG A 138 -20.58 2.90 0.95
N PRO A 139 -19.47 2.23 1.26
CA PRO A 139 -18.49 1.88 0.25
C PRO A 139 -18.98 0.83 -0.72
N VAL A 140 -18.53 0.96 -1.96
CA VAL A 140 -18.64 -0.06 -3.00
C VAL A 140 -17.53 -1.08 -2.76
N ARG A 141 -17.87 -2.37 -2.82
CA ARG A 141 -16.89 -3.46 -2.89
C ARG A 141 -16.81 -3.87 -4.35
N ILE A 142 -15.59 -4.02 -4.89
CA ILE A 142 -15.46 -4.51 -6.26
C ILE A 142 -16.00 -5.94 -6.37
N GLY A 143 -16.74 -6.20 -7.45
CA GLY A 143 -17.30 -7.52 -7.73
C GLY A 143 -16.23 -8.52 -8.16
N VAL A 144 -16.60 -9.81 -8.19
CA VAL A 144 -15.70 -10.91 -8.60
C VAL A 144 -15.16 -10.69 -10.01
N LYS A 145 -15.98 -10.16 -10.93
CA LYS A 145 -15.58 -9.88 -12.32
C LYS A 145 -14.44 -8.86 -12.39
N GLN A 146 -14.59 -7.72 -11.71
CA GLN A 146 -13.58 -6.67 -11.69
C GLN A 146 -12.29 -7.14 -11.00
N ALA A 147 -12.40 -7.91 -9.91
CA ALA A 147 -11.24 -8.50 -9.26
C ALA A 147 -10.49 -9.46 -10.19
N ALA A 148 -11.21 -10.29 -10.95
CA ALA A 148 -10.59 -11.18 -11.94
C ALA A 148 -9.92 -10.40 -13.08
N GLU A 149 -10.50 -9.28 -13.51
CA GLU A 149 -9.89 -8.39 -14.50
C GLU A 149 -8.57 -7.78 -14.00
N ILE A 150 -8.52 -7.34 -12.74
CA ILE A 150 -7.30 -6.82 -12.10
C ILE A 150 -6.22 -7.92 -12.03
N LEU A 151 -6.56 -9.11 -11.55
CA LEU A 151 -5.61 -10.22 -11.44
C LEU A 151 -5.11 -10.67 -12.82
N LYS A 152 -5.99 -10.74 -13.82
CA LYS A 152 -5.60 -11.09 -15.20
C LYS A 152 -4.69 -10.03 -15.81
N ALA A 153 -4.94 -8.74 -15.54
CA ALA A 153 -4.06 -7.67 -16.01
C ALA A 153 -2.66 -7.80 -15.39
N ALA A 154 -2.58 -8.13 -14.11
CA ALA A 154 -1.32 -8.39 -13.42
C ALA A 154 -0.55 -9.56 -14.06
N GLU A 155 -1.23 -10.68 -14.31
CA GLU A 155 -0.64 -11.86 -14.97
C GLU A 155 -0.11 -11.51 -16.38
N CYS A 156 -0.91 -10.81 -17.19
CA CYS A 156 -0.48 -10.41 -18.53
C CYS A 156 0.75 -9.51 -18.52
N GLU A 157 0.85 -8.59 -17.54
CA GLU A 157 2.00 -7.70 -17.43
C GLU A 157 3.25 -8.44 -16.94
N ALA A 158 3.11 -9.36 -15.98
CA ALA A 158 4.19 -10.25 -15.56
C ALA A 158 4.76 -11.05 -16.74
N GLU A 159 3.90 -11.65 -17.57
CA GLU A 159 4.35 -12.40 -18.75
C GLU A 159 5.04 -11.52 -19.80
N ARG A 160 4.59 -10.27 -19.98
CA ARG A 160 5.22 -9.32 -20.90
C ARG A 160 6.64 -8.98 -20.47
N GLN A 161 6.86 -8.76 -19.18
CA GLN A 161 8.21 -8.49 -18.65
C GLN A 161 9.12 -9.70 -18.78
N LEU A 162 8.62 -10.91 -18.54
CA LEU A 162 9.37 -12.14 -18.78
C LEU A 162 9.78 -12.31 -20.26
N ARG A 163 8.89 -11.95 -21.20
CA ARG A 163 9.20 -11.98 -22.64
C ARG A 163 10.19 -10.89 -23.07
N GLY A 164 10.07 -9.67 -22.53
CA GLY A 164 10.94 -8.54 -22.87
C GLY A 164 12.36 -8.60 -22.28
N THR A 165 12.61 -9.51 -21.33
CA THR A 165 13.92 -9.73 -20.70
C THR A 165 14.72 -10.88 -21.32
N GLN A 166 14.17 -11.61 -22.30
CA GLN A 166 14.94 -12.57 -23.09
C GLN A 166 15.83 -11.81 -24.08
N PRO A 167 17.18 -11.92 -23.99
CA PRO A 167 18.04 -11.34 -25.00
C PRO A 167 17.76 -12.01 -26.34
N GLU A 168 17.57 -11.21 -27.40
CA GLU A 168 17.52 -11.73 -28.77
C GLU A 168 18.83 -12.47 -29.05
N SER A 169 18.71 -13.79 -29.28
CA SER A 169 19.81 -14.70 -29.58
C SER A 169 20.23 -14.63 -31.04
#